data_AF-A0AAE2XTJ1-F1
#
_entry.id   AF-A0AAE2XTJ1-F1
#
_cell.length_a   1.000
_cell.length_b   1.000
_cell.length_c   1.000
_cell.angle_alpha   90.00
_cell.angle_beta   90.00
_cell.angle_gamma   90.00
#
_symmetry.space_group_name_H-M   'P 1'
#
loop_
_entity.id
_entity.type
_entity.pdbx_description
1 polymer ?
#
loop_
_entity_poly.entity_id
_entity_poly.type
_entity_poly.pdbx_seq_one_letter_code
_entity_poly.pdbx_strand_id
1 'polypeptide(L)'
;MRGKLAYKRLQVSKPPMLVFLSLQENCEHAYLLESVEGPRRIARFSFIGFNPSQLLTVKNGEALFQDFNREEELRFRVKDPLELLRMVVGREGEGSEFRFSGGAVGYVSYDAVRYWENLPCLAEDVLVFPDLQMGIYEDVLVFDHERGDAVYVYREKDRSNELLELISRCESDVEEGLQFTSPRANLSREEYEERVLRAKEYIESGDIFQVVLSRRYDFSVEGNLSRFYLELRKINPSPYMYFLKMGSRRIIGSSPEMLVRVEGGLIETFPIAGTRPRGATETEDEELAMGLLADPKERAEHVMLVDLARNDVGRVARFGSVHVPEFMTVHKYSHVQHIVSRVVGELRSGCDCYDVLRAVFPAGTVSGAPKVRAMEIIEECEP
;
A
#
# COMPACT_ATOMS: atom_id res chain seq x y z
N MET A 1 26.82 6.40 -10.37
CA MET A 1 26.77 4.94 -10.13
C MET A 1 26.45 4.77 -8.67
N ARG A 2 25.39 4.03 -8.32
CA ARG A 2 25.09 3.76 -6.91
C ARG A 2 26.14 2.81 -6.35
N GLY A 3 26.53 2.99 -5.09
CA GLY A 3 27.37 2.04 -4.37
C GLY A 3 26.76 0.63 -4.34
N LYS A 4 27.63 -0.39 -4.35
CA LYS A 4 27.22 -1.80 -4.25
C LYS A 4 26.53 -2.06 -2.91
N LEU A 5 25.50 -2.91 -2.92
CA LEU A 5 24.87 -3.41 -1.70
C LEU A 5 25.87 -4.18 -0.82
N ALA A 6 25.87 -3.86 0.46
CA ALA A 6 26.59 -4.55 1.52
C ALA A 6 25.60 -5.11 2.55
N TYR A 7 25.99 -6.22 3.19
CA TYR A 7 25.14 -6.98 4.10
C TYR A 7 25.87 -7.19 5.42
N LYS A 8 25.20 -6.87 6.54
CA LYS A 8 25.75 -7.03 7.88
C LYS A 8 24.72 -7.71 8.77
N ARG A 9 25.01 -8.92 9.23
CA ARG A 9 24.16 -9.59 10.23
C ARG A 9 24.27 -8.85 11.54
N LEU A 10 23.13 -8.54 12.14
CA LEU A 10 23.03 -7.87 13.44
C LEU A 10 22.41 -8.82 14.46
N GLN A 11 22.97 -8.82 15.66
CA GLN A 11 22.37 -9.49 16.81
C GLN A 11 21.36 -8.51 17.44
N VAL A 12 20.10 -8.68 17.09
CA VAL A 12 19.00 -7.85 17.60
C VAL A 12 18.13 -8.71 18.50
N SER A 13 18.16 -8.44 19.80
CA SER A 13 17.42 -9.21 20.81
C SER A 13 15.91 -8.91 20.85
N LYS A 14 15.50 -7.82 20.21
CA LYS A 14 14.11 -7.34 20.17
C LYS A 14 13.40 -7.80 18.88
N PRO A 15 12.11 -8.15 18.94
CA PRO A 15 11.31 -8.38 17.74
C PRO A 15 11.19 -7.09 16.90
N PRO A 16 10.89 -7.20 15.58
CA PRO A 16 10.85 -6.06 14.67
C PRO A 16 9.97 -4.89 15.16
N MET A 17 8.83 -5.20 15.77
CA MET A 17 7.93 -4.17 16.29
C MET A 17 8.59 -3.32 17.37
N LEU A 18 9.24 -3.93 18.38
CA LEU A 18 9.92 -3.18 19.43
C LEU A 18 11.11 -2.38 18.90
N VAL A 19 11.81 -2.89 17.88
CA VAL A 19 12.84 -2.12 17.17
C VAL A 19 12.25 -0.91 16.48
N PHE A 20 11.13 -1.07 15.78
CA PHE A 20 10.45 0.05 15.14
C PHE A 20 9.99 1.09 16.16
N LEU A 21 9.50 0.70 17.34
CA LEU A 21 9.09 1.66 18.38
C LEU A 21 10.26 2.54 18.83
N SER A 22 11.41 1.92 19.05
CA SER A 22 12.64 2.63 19.40
C SER A 22 13.02 3.66 18.34
N LEU A 23 12.88 3.31 17.05
CA LEU A 23 13.15 4.23 15.95
C LEU A 23 12.08 5.31 15.84
N GLN A 24 10.80 4.97 16.00
CA GLN A 24 9.69 5.91 15.93
C GLN A 24 9.82 7.02 16.99
N GLU A 25 10.30 6.72 18.19
CA GLU A 25 10.48 7.73 19.25
C GLU A 25 11.62 8.69 18.93
N ASN A 26 12.69 8.20 18.29
CA ASN A 26 13.96 8.93 18.14
C ASN A 26 14.22 9.49 16.72
N CYS A 27 13.43 9.09 15.72
CA CYS A 27 13.60 9.49 14.33
C CYS A 27 12.37 10.22 13.83
N GLU A 28 12.51 11.30 13.07
CA GLU A 28 11.35 11.99 12.47
C GLU A 28 10.65 11.15 11.41
N HIS A 29 11.40 10.31 10.72
CA HIS A 29 10.92 9.45 9.64
C HIS A 29 11.35 8.02 9.90
N ALA A 30 10.39 7.11 9.93
CA ALA A 30 10.64 5.68 10.09
C ALA A 30 9.50 4.88 9.47
N TYR A 31 9.78 3.67 9.01
CA TYR A 31 8.73 2.75 8.59
C TYR A 31 8.95 1.35 9.13
N LEU A 32 7.85 0.63 9.28
CA LEU A 32 7.77 -0.81 9.44
C LEU A 32 6.84 -1.34 8.35
N LEU A 33 7.33 -2.28 7.55
CA LEU A 33 6.55 -3.05 6.59
C LEU A 33 6.59 -4.51 7.03
N GLU A 34 5.43 -5.11 7.27
CA GLU A 34 5.31 -6.52 7.63
C GLU A 34 4.36 -7.24 6.69
N SER A 35 4.61 -8.53 6.52
CA SER A 35 3.67 -9.47 5.94
C SER A 35 3.41 -10.53 6.99
N VAL A 36 2.21 -10.54 7.58
CA VAL A 36 1.87 -11.44 8.70
C VAL A 36 1.10 -12.66 8.20
N GLU A 37 0.25 -12.47 7.17
CA GLU A 37 -0.52 -13.53 6.52
C GLU A 37 -0.27 -13.64 5.02
N GLY A 38 -0.61 -14.79 4.43
CA GLY A 38 -0.49 -15.06 2.99
C GLY A 38 0.44 -16.25 2.68
N PRO A 39 0.72 -16.52 1.40
CA PRO A 39 1.64 -17.59 1.00
C PRO A 39 2.98 -17.46 1.72
N ARG A 40 3.57 -18.57 2.20
CA ARG A 40 4.83 -18.60 3.00
C ARG A 40 5.95 -17.69 2.47
N ARG A 41 6.00 -17.46 1.15
CA ARG A 41 6.96 -16.60 0.46
C ARG A 41 6.82 -15.09 0.72
N ILE A 42 5.67 -14.61 1.22
CA ILE A 42 5.40 -13.20 1.50
C ILE A 42 5.56 -12.93 3.01
N ALA A 43 5.04 -13.81 3.88
CA ALA A 43 5.07 -13.65 5.33
C ALA A 43 6.43 -13.88 6.04
N ARG A 44 7.53 -13.95 5.27
CA ARG A 44 8.87 -14.29 5.79
C ARG A 44 9.63 -13.09 6.34
N PHE A 45 9.44 -11.91 5.77
CA PHE A 45 10.29 -10.76 6.04
C PHE A 45 9.52 -9.59 6.67
N SER A 46 10.17 -8.90 7.60
CA SER A 46 9.78 -7.54 7.99
C SER A 46 10.90 -6.57 7.60
N PHE A 47 10.53 -5.39 7.10
CA PHE A 47 11.46 -4.35 6.67
C PHE A 47 11.29 -3.11 7.54
N ILE A 48 12.40 -2.62 8.07
CA ILE A 48 12.44 -1.42 8.90
C ILE A 48 13.46 -0.44 8.33
N GLY A 49 13.05 0.81 8.16
CA GLY A 49 13.97 1.89 7.80
C GLY A 49 13.72 3.12 8.65
N PHE A 50 14.74 3.98 8.72
CA PHE A 50 14.74 5.19 9.51
C PHE A 50 15.55 6.28 8.79
N ASN A 51 15.20 7.54 9.06
CA ASN A 51 15.87 8.75 8.56
C ASN A 51 16.34 8.62 7.10
N PRO A 52 15.42 8.81 6.12
CA PRO A 52 15.78 8.70 4.71
C PRO A 52 16.87 9.72 4.35
N SER A 53 17.64 9.44 3.30
CA SER A 53 18.62 10.39 2.78
C SER A 53 17.95 11.61 2.15
N GLN A 54 16.79 11.40 1.54
CA GLN A 54 16.01 12.41 0.83
C GLN A 54 14.52 12.23 1.11
N LEU A 55 13.78 13.33 1.13
CA LEU A 55 12.32 13.34 1.22
C LEU A 55 11.73 14.08 0.02
N LEU A 56 10.83 13.42 -0.68
CA LEU A 56 10.04 14.02 -1.76
C LEU A 56 8.59 14.16 -1.32
N THR A 57 8.05 15.37 -1.39
CA THR A 57 6.65 15.67 -1.14
C THR A 57 6.08 16.45 -2.33
N VAL A 58 4.91 16.05 -2.84
CA VAL A 58 4.22 16.76 -3.93
C VAL A 58 2.77 17.03 -3.55
N LYS A 59 2.30 18.27 -3.75
CA LYS A 59 0.90 18.65 -3.60
C LYS A 59 0.51 19.65 -4.69
N ASN A 60 -0.56 19.38 -5.43
CA ASN A 60 -1.11 20.28 -6.45
C ASN A 60 -0.04 20.78 -7.46
N GLY A 61 0.86 19.88 -7.86
CA GLY A 61 1.97 20.15 -8.77
C GLY A 61 3.15 20.90 -8.15
N GLU A 62 3.08 21.32 -6.88
CA GLU A 62 4.22 21.89 -6.16
C GLU A 62 5.00 20.77 -5.46
N ALA A 63 6.27 20.62 -5.84
CA ALA A 63 7.19 19.65 -5.25
C ALA A 63 8.11 20.33 -4.23
N LEU A 64 8.30 19.66 -3.10
CA LEU A 64 9.31 19.93 -2.09
C LEU A 64 10.27 18.73 -2.05
N PHE A 65 11.52 18.97 -2.42
CA PHE A 65 12.60 17.99 -2.35
C PHE A 65 13.60 18.42 -1.28
N GLN A 66 13.85 17.54 -0.32
CA GLN A 66 14.80 17.76 0.78
C GLN A 66 15.89 16.70 0.71
N ASP A 67 17.15 17.11 0.65
CA ASP A 67 18.33 16.24 0.72
C ASP A 67 19.03 16.46 2.07
N PHE A 68 18.85 15.52 2.98
CA PHE A 68 19.39 15.61 4.35
C PHE A 68 20.90 15.37 4.41
N ASN A 69 21.50 14.76 3.39
CA ASN A 69 22.95 14.59 3.32
C ASN A 69 23.65 15.88 2.90
N ARG A 70 22.98 16.71 2.11
CA ARG A 70 23.50 18.00 1.60
C ARG A 70 22.96 19.21 2.35
N GLU A 71 22.01 19.00 3.26
CA GLU A 71 21.25 20.07 3.93
C GLU A 71 20.60 21.03 2.91
N GLU A 72 20.06 20.48 1.83
CA GLU A 72 19.49 21.23 0.71
C GLU A 72 17.96 21.05 0.66
N GLU A 73 17.24 22.15 0.43
CA GLU A 73 15.80 22.17 0.18
C GLU A 73 15.50 22.87 -1.15
N LEU A 74 14.76 22.20 -2.04
CA LEU A 74 14.36 22.71 -3.34
C LEU A 74 12.83 22.69 -3.48
N ARG A 75 12.29 23.77 -4.04
CA ARG A 75 10.87 23.91 -4.37
C ARG A 75 10.70 24.22 -5.85
N PHE A 76 9.87 23.44 -6.53
CA PHE A 76 9.65 23.60 -7.97
C PHE A 76 8.34 22.94 -8.40
N ARG A 77 7.86 23.31 -9.59
CA ARG A 77 6.66 22.71 -10.18
C ARG A 77 6.97 21.43 -10.93
N VAL A 78 6.09 20.45 -10.79
CA VAL A 78 6.11 19.18 -11.50
C VAL A 78 4.77 18.91 -12.18
N LYS A 79 4.82 18.26 -13.35
CA LYS A 79 3.63 17.80 -14.06
C LYS A 79 3.26 16.35 -13.72
N ASP A 80 4.23 15.55 -13.33
CA ASP A 80 4.04 14.15 -12.95
C ASP A 80 4.99 13.84 -11.78
N PRO A 81 4.46 13.51 -10.59
CA PRO A 81 5.30 13.20 -9.43
C PRO A 81 6.12 11.92 -9.61
N LEU A 82 5.69 10.98 -10.46
CA LEU A 82 6.43 9.73 -10.70
C LEU A 82 7.68 9.95 -11.56
N GLU A 83 7.69 10.95 -12.44
CA GLU A 83 8.92 11.31 -13.18
C GLU A 83 10.02 11.80 -12.24
N LEU A 84 9.63 12.52 -11.18
CA LEU A 84 10.59 12.98 -10.18
C LEU A 84 11.13 11.80 -9.35
N LEU A 85 10.28 10.86 -8.94
CA LEU A 85 10.74 9.62 -8.31
C LEU A 85 11.67 8.83 -9.24
N ARG A 86 11.33 8.72 -10.53
CA ARG A 86 12.18 8.07 -11.53
C ARG A 86 13.55 8.73 -11.64
N MET A 87 13.64 10.05 -11.54
CA MET A 87 14.92 10.77 -11.58
C MET A 87 15.76 10.55 -10.32
N VAL A 88 15.13 10.57 -9.14
CA VAL A 88 15.82 10.43 -7.84
C VAL A 88 16.19 8.98 -7.55
N VAL A 89 15.23 8.07 -7.75
CA VAL A 89 15.35 6.65 -7.41
C VAL A 89 15.89 5.82 -8.57
N GLY A 90 15.85 6.30 -9.81
CA GLY A 90 16.31 5.52 -10.98
C GLY A 90 15.35 4.40 -11.37
N ARG A 91 15.66 3.71 -12.48
CA ARG A 91 14.75 2.76 -13.15
C ARG A 91 14.95 1.30 -12.76
N GLU A 92 16.15 0.96 -12.30
CA GLU A 92 16.54 -0.42 -12.04
C GLU A 92 17.00 -0.55 -10.59
N GLY A 93 16.44 -1.55 -9.91
CA GLY A 93 16.97 -2.05 -8.65
C GLY A 93 18.16 -2.96 -8.90
N GLU A 94 19.13 -2.94 -7.98
CA GLU A 94 20.16 -3.97 -7.96
C GLU A 94 19.59 -5.24 -7.32
N GLY A 95 19.97 -6.41 -7.84
CA GLY A 95 19.57 -7.68 -7.26
C GLY A 95 20.06 -7.81 -5.80
N SER A 96 19.19 -8.27 -4.92
CA SER A 96 19.47 -8.52 -3.51
C SER A 96 19.01 -9.92 -3.11
N GLU A 97 19.61 -10.51 -2.07
CA GLU A 97 19.09 -11.74 -1.44
C GLU A 97 17.66 -11.52 -0.90
N PHE A 98 17.33 -10.29 -0.54
CA PHE A 98 16.01 -9.89 -0.07
C PHE A 98 15.20 -9.20 -1.17
N ARG A 99 13.88 -9.34 -1.11
CA ARG A 99 12.94 -8.67 -2.03
C ARG A 99 13.01 -7.14 -1.98
N PHE A 100 13.52 -6.59 -0.89
CA PHE A 100 13.68 -5.16 -0.68
C PHE A 100 15.00 -4.87 0.04
N SER A 101 15.74 -3.87 -0.45
CA SER A 101 17.08 -3.52 0.02
C SER A 101 17.28 -2.00 0.13
N GLY A 102 16.18 -1.26 0.32
CA GLY A 102 16.15 0.21 0.22
C GLY A 102 15.52 0.72 -1.07
N GLY A 103 15.18 2.00 -1.09
CA GLY A 103 14.43 2.66 -2.16
C GLY A 103 13.46 3.72 -1.63
N ALA A 104 12.51 4.14 -2.47
CA ALA A 104 11.42 5.01 -2.05
C ALA A 104 10.39 4.23 -1.21
N VAL A 105 10.09 4.73 -0.01
CA VAL A 105 9.03 4.23 0.86
C VAL A 105 8.16 5.39 1.33
N GLY A 106 6.85 5.23 1.23
CA GLY A 106 5.88 6.28 1.51
C GLY A 106 4.52 5.95 0.92
N TYR A 107 3.80 6.94 0.42
CA TYR A 107 2.46 6.76 -0.13
C TYR A 107 2.20 7.63 -1.36
N VAL A 108 1.23 7.19 -2.16
CA VAL A 108 0.61 7.92 -3.26
C VAL A 108 -0.86 8.06 -2.92
N SER A 109 -1.34 9.29 -2.79
CA SER A 109 -2.76 9.59 -2.49
C SER A 109 -3.64 9.23 -3.67
N TYR A 110 -4.91 8.94 -3.42
CA TYR A 110 -5.92 8.74 -4.47
C TYR A 110 -5.95 9.92 -5.47
N ASP A 111 -5.87 11.15 -4.97
CA ASP A 111 -5.83 12.37 -5.79
C ASP A 111 -4.65 12.47 -6.75
N ALA A 112 -3.60 11.65 -6.59
CA ALA A 112 -2.51 11.57 -7.56
C ALA A 112 -3.00 11.11 -8.94
N VAL A 113 -4.18 10.49 -9.05
CA VAL A 113 -4.78 10.16 -10.35
C VAL A 113 -5.04 11.41 -11.20
N ARG A 114 -5.24 12.58 -10.58
CA ARG A 114 -5.49 13.86 -11.28
C ARG A 114 -4.30 14.36 -12.11
N TYR A 115 -3.11 13.79 -11.92
CA TYR A 115 -1.95 14.06 -12.79
C TYR A 115 -2.02 13.30 -14.12
N TRP A 116 -2.85 12.25 -14.21
CA TRP A 116 -2.92 11.36 -15.38
C TRP A 116 -4.31 11.32 -16.01
N GLU A 117 -5.36 11.58 -15.24
CA GLU A 117 -6.76 11.61 -15.68
C GLU A 117 -7.38 12.98 -15.40
N ASN A 118 -8.26 13.43 -16.28
CA ASN A 118 -8.97 14.70 -16.13
C ASN A 118 -10.28 14.49 -15.36
N LEU A 119 -10.26 14.77 -14.06
CA LEU A 119 -11.43 14.65 -13.18
C LEU A 119 -12.02 16.03 -12.82
N PRO A 120 -13.31 16.12 -12.51
CA PRO A 120 -13.91 17.32 -11.92
C PRO A 120 -13.23 17.68 -10.58
N CYS A 121 -13.41 18.93 -10.14
CA CYS A 121 -12.93 19.41 -8.84
C CYS A 121 -14.14 19.97 -8.09
N LEU A 122 -14.88 19.07 -7.45
CA LEU A 122 -16.14 19.31 -6.75
C LEU A 122 -15.99 19.10 -5.25
N ALA A 123 -15.30 18.04 -4.84
CA ALA A 123 -15.08 17.69 -3.44
C ALA A 123 -14.03 18.61 -2.80
N GLU A 124 -14.18 18.90 -1.51
CA GLU A 124 -13.24 19.76 -0.78
C GLU A 124 -12.02 18.95 -0.29
N ASP A 125 -10.80 19.43 -0.57
CA ASP A 125 -9.58 18.85 -0.01
C ASP A 125 -9.38 19.27 1.45
N VAL A 126 -10.18 18.69 2.35
CA VAL A 126 -10.17 19.00 3.79
C VAL A 126 -8.90 18.49 4.48
N LEU A 127 -8.35 17.36 4.03
CA LEU A 127 -7.19 16.73 4.67
C LEU A 127 -5.88 17.41 4.29
N VAL A 128 -5.80 18.01 3.10
CA VAL A 128 -4.61 18.69 2.58
C VAL A 128 -3.38 17.77 2.56
N PHE A 129 -3.61 16.47 2.39
CA PHE A 129 -2.53 15.49 2.32
C PHE A 129 -1.78 15.70 1.00
N PRO A 130 -0.43 15.63 1.00
CA PRO A 130 0.36 15.51 -0.21
C PRO A 130 -0.19 14.41 -1.11
N ASP A 131 -0.21 14.67 -2.42
CA ASP A 131 -0.62 13.70 -3.43
C ASP A 131 0.42 12.58 -3.52
N LEU A 132 1.69 12.89 -3.20
CA LEU A 132 2.77 11.92 -3.06
C LEU A 132 3.71 12.35 -1.94
N GLN A 133 4.11 11.42 -1.08
CA GLN A 133 5.19 11.63 -0.13
C GLN A 133 6.04 10.36 -0.03
N MET A 134 7.34 10.47 -0.27
CA MET A 134 8.28 9.34 -0.31
C MET A 134 9.61 9.69 0.34
N GLY A 135 10.04 8.90 1.32
CA GLY A 135 11.41 8.92 1.82
C GLY A 135 12.29 7.99 0.99
N ILE A 136 13.50 8.42 0.63
CA ILE A 136 14.48 7.60 -0.07
C ILE A 136 15.44 7.00 0.94
N TYR A 137 15.42 5.68 1.09
CA TYR A 137 16.20 4.96 2.08
C TYR A 137 17.32 4.17 1.40
N GLU A 138 18.57 4.52 1.73
CA GLU A 138 19.78 3.86 1.20
C GLU A 138 20.19 2.63 2.02
N ASP A 139 19.45 2.35 3.09
CA ASP A 139 19.60 1.17 3.94
C ASP A 139 18.25 0.68 4.49
N VAL A 140 18.26 -0.56 4.96
CA VAL A 140 17.10 -1.23 5.55
C VAL A 140 17.57 -2.31 6.52
N LEU A 141 16.89 -2.44 7.65
CA LEU A 141 16.98 -3.59 8.54
C LEU A 141 15.93 -4.61 8.13
N VAL A 142 16.38 -5.80 7.72
CA VAL A 142 15.53 -6.91 7.31
C VAL A 142 15.50 -7.96 8.42
N PHE A 143 14.32 -8.30 8.91
CA PHE A 143 14.13 -9.46 9.77
C PHE A 143 13.71 -10.65 8.93
N ASP A 144 14.43 -11.76 9.05
CA ASP A 144 14.07 -13.05 8.43
C ASP A 144 13.46 -13.96 9.49
N HIS A 145 12.13 -14.06 9.51
CA HIS A 145 11.40 -14.83 10.53
C HIS A 145 11.62 -16.34 10.41
N GLU A 146 12.02 -16.83 9.24
CA GLU A 146 12.36 -18.25 9.06
C GLU A 146 13.73 -18.59 9.63
N ARG A 147 14.70 -17.67 9.49
CA ARG A 147 16.07 -17.86 10.02
C ARG A 147 16.23 -17.39 11.47
N GLY A 148 15.35 -16.52 11.93
CA GLY A 148 15.43 -15.90 13.26
C GLY A 148 16.59 -14.90 13.40
N ASP A 149 17.08 -14.34 12.30
CA ASP A 149 18.15 -13.34 12.29
C ASP A 149 17.72 -12.02 11.63
N ALA A 150 18.46 -10.95 11.95
CA ALA A 150 18.29 -9.63 11.37
C ALA A 150 19.52 -9.27 10.53
N VAL A 151 19.29 -8.80 9.30
CA VAL A 151 20.33 -8.40 8.35
C VAL A 151 20.14 -6.94 8.01
N TYR A 152 21.16 -6.14 8.28
CA TYR A 152 21.23 -4.76 7.87
C TYR A 152 21.85 -4.66 6.49
N VAL A 153 21.09 -4.12 5.56
CA VAL A 153 21.46 -3.95 4.16
C VAL A 153 21.67 -2.47 3.90
N TYR A 154 22.80 -2.09 3.33
CA TYR A 154 23.13 -0.69 3.06
C TYR A 154 23.95 -0.56 1.78
N ARG A 155 24.00 0.65 1.22
CA ARG A 155 24.78 0.95 0.01
C ARG A 155 26.14 1.55 0.33
N GLU A 156 26.19 2.85 0.57
CA GLU A 156 27.46 3.58 0.71
C GLU A 156 27.87 3.78 2.18
N LYS A 157 26.89 4.04 3.06
CA LYS A 157 27.14 4.39 4.46
C LYS A 157 26.60 3.29 5.37
N ASP A 158 27.49 2.66 6.14
CA ASP A 158 27.10 1.76 7.23
C ASP A 158 26.61 2.58 8.43
N ARG A 159 25.29 2.64 8.66
CA ARG A 159 24.69 3.24 9.86
C ARG A 159 24.27 2.20 10.90
N SER A 160 24.83 0.99 10.88
CA SER A 160 24.41 -0.08 11.80
C SER A 160 24.67 0.26 13.28
N ASN A 161 25.75 1.00 13.58
CA ASN A 161 26.06 1.38 14.96
C ASN A 161 25.06 2.41 15.48
N GLU A 162 24.72 3.41 14.65
CA GLU A 162 23.66 4.38 14.94
C GLU A 162 22.33 3.67 15.18
N LEU A 163 21.96 2.72 14.31
CA LEU A 163 20.76 1.89 14.47
C LEU A 163 20.76 1.14 15.81
N LEU A 164 21.86 0.46 16.17
CA LEU A 164 21.94 -0.27 17.44
C LEU A 164 21.87 0.66 18.65
N GLU A 165 22.49 1.84 18.59
CA GLU A 165 22.36 2.86 19.63
C GLU A 165 20.90 3.30 19.79
N LEU A 166 20.21 3.62 18.68
CA LEU A 166 18.79 4.01 18.70
C LEU A 166 17.90 2.92 19.29
N ILE A 167 18.15 1.65 18.95
CA ILE A 167 17.45 0.48 19.51
C ILE A 167 17.69 0.35 21.02
N SER A 168 18.89 0.69 21.50
CA SER A 168 19.25 0.56 22.91
C SER A 168 18.69 1.68 23.80
N ARG A 169 18.46 2.90 23.24
CA ARG A 169 17.96 4.07 23.98
C ARG A 169 16.53 3.93 24.48
N CYS A 170 15.78 3.02 23.89
CA CYS A 170 14.37 2.82 24.17
C CYS A 170 14.24 1.55 25.05
N GLU A 171 14.11 1.75 26.35
CA GLU A 171 13.80 0.68 27.31
C GLU A 171 12.29 0.43 27.42
N SER A 172 11.46 1.20 26.71
CA SER A 172 10.03 1.27 26.96
C SER A 172 9.33 -0.08 26.78
N ASP A 173 8.89 -0.61 27.91
CA ASP A 173 7.66 -1.40 27.99
C ASP A 173 6.54 -0.65 27.27
N VAL A 174 5.64 -1.38 26.61
CA VAL A 174 4.51 -0.85 25.81
C VAL A 174 3.42 -0.20 26.70
N GLU A 175 3.80 0.43 27.82
CA GLU A 175 2.90 0.89 28.87
C GLU A 175 2.61 2.39 28.77
N GLU A 176 1.78 2.77 27.81
CA GLU A 176 0.87 3.90 27.97
C GLU A 176 -0.51 3.54 27.41
N GLY A 177 -1.57 4.03 28.06
CA GLY A 177 -2.94 3.85 27.59
C GLY A 177 -3.19 4.65 26.32
N LEU A 178 -3.88 4.06 25.35
CA LEU A 178 -4.37 4.76 24.17
C LEU A 178 -5.75 5.36 24.51
N GLN A 179 -5.87 6.68 24.48
CA GLN A 179 -7.16 7.36 24.64
C GLN A 179 -7.66 7.80 23.26
N PHE A 180 -8.96 7.69 23.03
CA PHE A 180 -9.56 8.11 21.77
C PHE A 180 -10.99 8.61 21.98
N THR A 181 -11.40 9.54 21.13
CA THR A 181 -12.80 9.98 21.08
C THR A 181 -13.63 9.01 20.25
N SER A 182 -14.95 8.97 20.48
CA SER A 182 -15.85 8.21 19.61
C SER A 182 -15.74 8.66 18.14
N PRO A 183 -15.56 7.73 17.19
CA PRO A 183 -15.53 8.03 15.75
C PRO A 183 -16.79 8.75 15.28
N ARG A 184 -16.60 9.81 14.49
CA ARG A 184 -17.67 10.59 13.87
C ARG A 184 -17.58 10.44 12.36
N ALA A 185 -18.65 9.97 11.74
CA ALA A 185 -18.71 9.91 10.28
C ALA A 185 -18.86 11.33 9.70
N ASN A 186 -18.19 11.61 8.58
CA ASN A 186 -18.39 12.85 7.83
C ASN A 186 -19.76 12.90 7.14
N LEU A 187 -20.39 11.74 6.94
CA LEU A 187 -21.73 11.58 6.37
C LEU A 187 -22.63 10.79 7.32
N SER A 188 -23.88 11.21 7.46
CA SER A 188 -24.91 10.41 8.11
C SER A 188 -25.21 9.14 7.30
N ARG A 189 -25.97 8.23 7.90
CA ARG A 189 -26.38 7.01 7.21
C ARG A 189 -27.30 7.34 6.03
N GLU A 190 -28.26 8.23 6.27
CA GLU A 190 -29.29 8.63 5.31
C GLU A 190 -28.65 9.30 4.09
N GLU A 191 -27.74 10.25 4.32
CA GLU A 191 -27.01 10.92 3.23
C GLU A 191 -26.08 9.97 2.45
N TYR A 192 -25.57 8.91 3.08
CA TYR A 192 -24.78 7.89 2.38
C TYR A 192 -25.68 6.98 1.54
N GLU A 193 -26.84 6.57 2.07
CA GLU A 193 -27.83 5.77 1.34
C GLU A 193 -28.38 6.52 0.12
N GLU A 194 -28.62 7.83 0.22
CA GLU A 194 -29.01 8.66 -0.92
C GLU A 194 -27.96 8.67 -2.05
N ARG A 195 -26.68 8.76 -1.71
CA ARG A 195 -25.58 8.68 -2.69
C ARG A 195 -25.49 7.31 -3.34
N VAL A 196 -25.72 6.24 -2.57
CA VAL A 196 -25.80 4.87 -3.11
C VAL A 196 -26.97 4.73 -4.09
N LEU A 197 -28.13 5.33 -3.79
CA LEU A 197 -29.27 5.33 -4.71
C LEU A 197 -28.94 6.07 -6.01
N ARG A 198 -28.30 7.25 -5.93
CA ARG A 198 -27.83 7.97 -7.11
C ARG A 198 -26.81 7.17 -7.92
N ALA A 199 -25.86 6.50 -7.27
CA ALA A 199 -24.91 5.61 -7.94
C ALA A 199 -25.61 4.46 -8.69
N LYS A 200 -26.72 3.93 -8.15
CA LYS A 200 -27.52 2.91 -8.84
C LYS A 200 -28.22 3.45 -10.08
N GLU A 201 -28.64 4.71 -10.09
CA GLU A 201 -29.21 5.34 -11.29
C GLU A 201 -28.18 5.36 -12.44
N TYR A 202 -26.90 5.63 -12.13
CA TYR A 202 -25.81 5.53 -13.12
C TYR A 202 -25.53 4.10 -13.60
N ILE A 203 -25.82 3.09 -12.77
CA ILE A 203 -25.72 1.69 -13.18
C ILE A 203 -26.90 1.34 -14.10
N GLU A 204 -28.11 1.77 -13.76
CA GLU A 204 -29.33 1.50 -14.54
C GLU A 204 -29.34 2.23 -15.89
N SER A 205 -28.73 3.43 -15.97
CA SER A 205 -28.55 4.16 -17.23
C SER A 205 -27.47 3.54 -18.14
N GLY A 206 -26.63 2.65 -17.61
CA GLY A 206 -25.52 2.03 -18.31
C GLY A 206 -24.24 2.87 -18.35
N ASP A 207 -24.12 3.91 -17.53
CA ASP A 207 -22.90 4.74 -17.46
C ASP A 207 -21.73 3.99 -16.80
N ILE A 208 -22.04 3.16 -15.80
CA ILE A 208 -21.07 2.31 -15.10
C ILE A 208 -21.66 0.93 -14.82
N PHE A 209 -20.79 -0.05 -14.60
CA PHE A 209 -21.16 -1.35 -14.04
C PHE A 209 -21.08 -1.32 -12.51
N GLN A 210 -20.10 -0.60 -11.96
CA GLN A 210 -19.84 -0.51 -10.53
C GLN A 210 -19.13 0.81 -10.19
N VAL A 211 -19.42 1.34 -9.01
CA VAL A 211 -18.68 2.41 -8.34
C VAL A 211 -18.50 2.07 -6.86
N VAL A 212 -17.38 2.46 -6.28
CA VAL A 212 -17.01 2.23 -4.90
C VAL A 212 -17.01 3.56 -4.16
N LEU A 213 -18.15 3.88 -3.53
CA LEU A 213 -18.27 5.07 -2.68
C LEU A 213 -17.68 4.79 -1.31
N SER A 214 -17.17 5.85 -0.68
CA SER A 214 -16.58 5.81 0.65
C SER A 214 -17.16 6.90 1.56
N ARG A 215 -16.91 6.74 2.86
CA ARG A 215 -17.15 7.78 3.87
C ARG A 215 -16.04 7.75 4.91
N ARG A 216 -15.71 8.90 5.48
CA ARG A 216 -14.62 9.06 6.43
C ARG A 216 -15.13 9.05 7.86
N TYR A 217 -14.36 8.45 8.75
CA TYR A 217 -14.56 8.54 10.19
C TYR A 217 -13.41 9.32 10.83
N ASP A 218 -13.75 10.39 11.54
CA ASP A 218 -12.80 11.25 12.21
C ASP A 218 -12.89 11.04 13.74
N PHE A 219 -11.74 10.92 14.40
CA PHE A 219 -11.61 10.89 15.85
C PHE A 219 -10.21 11.32 16.27
N SER A 220 -10.12 11.87 17.49
CA SER A 220 -8.85 12.21 18.11
C SER A 220 -8.30 11.00 18.84
N VAL A 221 -6.97 10.82 18.75
CA VAL A 221 -6.24 9.78 19.46
C VAL A 221 -5.08 10.44 20.22
N GLU A 222 -4.96 10.11 21.50
CA GLU A 222 -3.87 10.54 22.37
C GLU A 222 -3.14 9.32 22.94
N GLY A 223 -1.81 9.43 23.07
CA GLY A 223 -0.93 8.35 23.54
C GLY A 223 -0.22 7.61 22.41
N ASN A 224 0.35 6.45 22.74
CA ASN A 224 1.25 5.73 21.85
C ASN A 224 0.50 4.85 20.82
N LEU A 225 0.52 5.28 19.55
CA LEU A 225 -0.10 4.57 18.41
C LEU A 225 0.46 3.17 18.14
N SER A 226 1.58 2.81 18.77
CA SER A 226 2.14 1.45 18.73
C SER A 226 1.14 0.39 19.21
N ARG A 227 0.36 0.72 20.26
CA ARG A 227 -0.68 -0.17 20.76
C ARG A 227 -1.80 -0.38 19.75
N PHE A 228 -2.18 0.69 19.04
CA PHE A 228 -3.16 0.59 17.96
C PHE A 228 -2.69 -0.37 16.87
N TYR A 229 -1.45 -0.22 16.40
CA TYR A 229 -0.88 -1.12 15.40
C TYR A 229 -0.79 -2.58 15.90
N LEU A 230 -0.41 -2.80 17.16
CA LEU A 230 -0.35 -4.13 17.76
C LEU A 230 -1.72 -4.81 17.83
N GLU A 231 -2.76 -4.09 18.27
CA GLU A 231 -4.12 -4.63 18.29
C GLU A 231 -4.65 -4.86 16.87
N LEU A 232 -4.36 -3.96 15.92
CA LEU A 232 -4.68 -4.16 14.51
C LEU A 232 -4.02 -5.44 13.96
N ARG A 233 -2.74 -5.67 14.27
CA ARG A 233 -1.99 -6.86 13.87
C ARG A 233 -2.57 -8.15 14.46
N LYS A 234 -3.15 -8.09 15.66
CA LYS A 234 -3.80 -9.24 16.30
C LYS A 234 -5.18 -9.52 15.71
N ILE A 235 -5.98 -8.47 15.47
CA ILE A 235 -7.38 -8.58 15.03
C ILE A 235 -7.49 -8.83 13.54
N ASN A 236 -6.61 -8.22 12.74
CA ASN A 236 -6.64 -8.33 11.29
C ASN A 236 -5.22 -8.43 10.73
N PRO A 237 -4.50 -9.54 10.98
CA PRO A 237 -3.22 -9.79 10.33
C PRO A 237 -3.41 -9.90 8.82
N SER A 238 -2.59 -9.19 8.03
CA SER A 238 -2.72 -9.18 6.57
C SER A 238 -1.37 -9.37 5.86
N PRO A 239 -1.40 -9.60 4.53
CA PRO A 239 -0.19 -9.67 3.73
C PRO A 239 0.58 -8.34 3.64
N TYR A 240 -0.10 -7.20 3.86
CA TYR A 240 0.50 -5.87 3.75
C TYR A 240 0.15 -5.02 4.97
N MET A 241 0.91 -5.23 6.05
CA MET A 241 0.86 -4.42 7.26
C MET A 241 1.92 -3.32 7.17
N TYR A 242 1.56 -2.10 7.54
CA TYR A 242 2.49 -0.98 7.50
C TYR A 242 2.25 0.02 8.63
N PHE A 243 3.35 0.56 9.14
CA PHE A 243 3.39 1.74 9.99
C PHE A 243 4.42 2.70 9.42
N LEU A 244 3.96 3.82 8.85
CA LEU A 244 4.80 4.90 8.34
C LEU A 244 4.74 6.09 9.31
N LYS A 245 5.87 6.51 9.86
CA LYS A 245 6.06 7.81 10.52
C LYS A 245 6.71 8.76 9.51
N MET A 246 6.03 9.83 9.17
CA MET A 246 6.48 10.84 8.21
C MET A 246 6.37 12.23 8.84
N GLY A 247 7.34 12.59 9.66
CA GLY A 247 7.30 13.78 10.49
C GLY A 247 6.17 13.69 11.52
N SER A 248 5.21 14.62 11.45
CA SER A 248 4.01 14.61 12.30
C SER A 248 2.92 13.66 11.82
N ARG A 249 2.95 13.19 10.56
CA ARG A 249 1.95 12.27 10.03
C ARG A 249 2.30 10.82 10.36
N ARG A 250 1.30 10.04 10.75
CA ARG A 250 1.40 8.59 10.92
C ARG A 250 0.38 7.91 10.02
N ILE A 251 0.81 6.93 9.23
CA ILE A 251 -0.06 6.12 8.37
C ILE A 251 0.08 4.68 8.85
N ILE A 252 -1.01 4.13 9.36
CA ILE A 252 -1.05 2.80 9.97
C ILE A 252 -2.12 2.00 9.23
N GLY A 253 -1.80 0.80 8.75
CA GLY A 253 -2.76 0.00 8.01
C GLY A 253 -2.44 -1.48 7.94
N SER A 254 -3.49 -2.21 7.59
CA SER A 254 -3.49 -3.65 7.34
C SER A 254 -4.30 -3.88 6.06
N SER A 255 -3.61 -3.99 4.92
CA SER A 255 -4.26 -4.16 3.62
C SER A 255 -4.29 -5.63 3.19
N PRO A 256 -5.46 -6.18 2.82
CA PRO A 256 -5.57 -7.52 2.27
C PRO A 256 -5.16 -7.59 0.80
N GLU A 257 -5.17 -6.45 0.09
CA GLU A 257 -5.01 -6.39 -1.36
C GLU A 257 -3.75 -5.62 -1.77
N MET A 258 -3.12 -6.10 -2.84
CA MET A 258 -1.98 -5.47 -3.49
C MET A 258 -2.43 -4.82 -4.79
N LEU A 259 -2.12 -3.54 -4.99
CA LEU A 259 -2.36 -2.87 -6.27
C LEU A 259 -1.58 -3.55 -7.40
N VAL A 260 -0.25 -3.58 -7.29
CA VAL A 260 0.65 -4.22 -8.27
C VAL A 260 2.01 -4.51 -7.66
N ARG A 261 2.67 -5.55 -8.17
CA ARG A 261 4.10 -5.84 -7.93
C ARG A 261 4.81 -5.98 -9.26
N VAL A 262 6.04 -5.47 -9.31
CA VAL A 262 6.94 -5.61 -10.45
C VAL A 262 8.26 -6.19 -9.94
N GLU A 263 8.59 -7.41 -10.35
CA GLU A 263 9.80 -8.13 -9.91
C GLU A 263 10.43 -8.84 -11.10
N GLY A 264 11.70 -8.57 -11.40
CA GLY A 264 12.41 -9.19 -12.53
C GLY A 264 11.73 -8.98 -13.90
N GLY A 265 11.00 -7.87 -14.08
CA GLY A 265 10.22 -7.58 -15.29
C GLY A 265 8.86 -8.29 -15.35
N LEU A 266 8.47 -9.07 -14.34
CA LEU A 266 7.12 -9.62 -14.21
C LEU A 266 6.23 -8.61 -13.49
N ILE A 267 5.14 -8.20 -14.15
CA ILE A 267 4.04 -7.44 -13.56
C ILE A 267 3.04 -8.45 -13.02
N GLU A 268 2.58 -8.26 -11.78
CA GLU A 268 1.49 -9.06 -11.22
C GLU A 268 0.56 -8.25 -10.32
N THR A 269 -0.71 -8.58 -10.39
CA THR A 269 -1.78 -8.02 -9.54
C THR A 269 -2.78 -9.12 -9.18
N PHE A 270 -3.46 -8.97 -8.06
CA PHE A 270 -4.38 -9.96 -7.53
C PHE A 270 -5.75 -9.32 -7.30
N PRO A 271 -6.61 -9.24 -8.34
CA PRO A 271 -7.98 -8.79 -8.14
C PRO A 271 -8.68 -9.67 -7.10
N ILE A 272 -9.29 -9.03 -6.11
CA ILE A 272 -10.06 -9.67 -5.04
C ILE A 272 -11.52 -9.22 -5.15
N ALA A 273 -12.44 -10.18 -5.18
CA ALA A 273 -13.87 -9.92 -5.15
C ALA A 273 -14.60 -11.02 -4.40
N GLY A 274 -15.83 -10.71 -3.96
CA GLY A 274 -16.65 -11.63 -3.19
C GLY A 274 -16.07 -11.95 -1.82
N THR A 275 -16.93 -11.97 -0.82
CA THR A 275 -16.50 -12.22 0.56
C THR A 275 -17.48 -13.15 1.23
N ARG A 276 -16.95 -14.16 1.91
CA ARG A 276 -17.70 -14.95 2.91
C ARG A 276 -16.89 -15.02 4.20
N PRO A 277 -17.56 -15.10 5.37
CA PRO A 277 -16.86 -15.43 6.61
C PRO A 277 -16.23 -16.84 6.51
N ARG A 278 -15.26 -17.12 7.38
CA ARG A 278 -14.76 -18.48 7.58
C ARG A 278 -15.81 -19.33 8.31
N GLY A 279 -15.93 -20.61 7.92
CA GLY A 279 -16.80 -21.56 8.60
C GLY A 279 -16.27 -21.95 9.99
N ALA A 280 -17.16 -22.35 10.89
CA ALA A 280 -16.76 -22.86 12.21
C ALA A 280 -16.13 -24.27 12.12
N THR A 281 -16.40 -24.99 11.02
CA THR A 281 -15.83 -26.30 10.71
C THR A 281 -15.26 -26.32 9.29
N GLU A 282 -14.37 -27.26 8.99
CA GLU A 282 -13.77 -27.42 7.66
C GLU A 282 -14.83 -27.65 6.58
N THR A 283 -15.85 -28.47 6.87
CA THR A 283 -16.98 -28.75 5.97
C THR A 283 -17.80 -27.49 5.70
N GLU A 284 -18.19 -26.75 6.74
CA GLU A 284 -18.92 -25.48 6.57
C GLU A 284 -18.08 -24.46 5.79
N ASP A 285 -16.78 -24.40 6.04
CA ASP A 285 -15.85 -23.49 5.36
C ASP A 285 -15.74 -23.79 3.86
N GLU A 286 -15.74 -25.08 3.49
CA GLU A 286 -15.79 -25.54 2.10
C GLU A 286 -17.14 -25.29 1.45
N GLU A 287 -18.26 -25.49 2.16
CA GLU A 287 -19.59 -25.17 1.66
C GLU A 287 -19.73 -23.67 1.37
N LEU A 288 -19.23 -22.81 2.26
CA LEU A 288 -19.19 -21.37 2.05
C LEU A 288 -18.31 -20.99 0.84
N ALA A 289 -17.17 -21.66 0.66
CA ALA A 289 -16.29 -21.46 -0.50
C ALA A 289 -16.97 -21.86 -1.82
N MET A 290 -17.60 -23.03 -1.85
CA MET A 290 -18.35 -23.51 -3.02
C MET A 290 -19.55 -22.61 -3.32
N GLY A 291 -20.28 -22.16 -2.29
CA GLY A 291 -21.38 -21.22 -2.42
C GLY A 291 -20.93 -19.87 -2.99
N LEU A 292 -19.78 -19.36 -2.55
CA LEU A 292 -19.19 -18.14 -3.10
C LEU A 292 -18.84 -18.30 -4.59
N LEU A 293 -18.22 -19.42 -4.98
CA LEU A 293 -17.90 -19.72 -6.38
C LEU A 293 -19.12 -20.01 -7.25
N ALA A 294 -20.24 -20.41 -6.66
CA ALA A 294 -21.49 -20.68 -7.37
C ALA A 294 -22.36 -19.42 -7.55
N ASP A 295 -22.13 -18.36 -6.77
CA ASP A 295 -22.93 -17.13 -6.80
C ASP A 295 -22.72 -16.38 -8.13
N PRO A 296 -23.75 -16.31 -9.00
CA PRO A 296 -23.61 -15.71 -10.33
C PRO A 296 -23.27 -14.21 -10.28
N LYS A 297 -23.67 -13.51 -9.21
CA LYS A 297 -23.38 -12.08 -9.04
C LYS A 297 -21.89 -11.88 -8.73
N GLU A 298 -21.39 -12.57 -7.70
CA GLU A 298 -19.99 -12.47 -7.25
C GLU A 298 -19.03 -12.88 -8.37
N ARG A 299 -19.39 -13.91 -9.14
CA ARG A 299 -18.62 -14.34 -10.32
C ARG A 299 -18.56 -13.26 -11.39
N ALA A 300 -19.67 -12.59 -11.69
CA ALA A 300 -19.74 -11.56 -12.72
C ALA A 300 -18.91 -10.33 -12.33
N GLU A 301 -19.04 -9.87 -11.09
CA GLU A 301 -18.24 -8.77 -10.52
C GLU A 301 -16.73 -9.11 -10.56
N HIS A 302 -16.37 -10.34 -10.19
CA HIS A 302 -14.98 -10.79 -10.22
C HIS A 302 -14.39 -10.82 -11.64
N VAL A 303 -15.11 -11.36 -12.61
CA VAL A 303 -14.67 -11.41 -14.02
C VAL A 303 -14.42 -10.01 -14.56
N MET A 304 -15.30 -9.05 -14.23
CA MET A 304 -15.13 -7.65 -14.61
C MET A 304 -13.83 -7.05 -14.04
N LEU A 305 -13.52 -7.32 -12.77
CA LEU A 305 -12.27 -6.84 -12.15
C LEU A 305 -11.03 -7.51 -12.76
N VAL A 306 -11.12 -8.79 -13.11
CA VAL A 306 -10.05 -9.49 -13.84
C VAL A 306 -9.81 -8.86 -15.20
N ASP A 307 -10.87 -8.53 -15.95
CA ASP A 307 -10.75 -7.88 -17.25
C ASP A 307 -10.20 -6.45 -17.14
N LEU A 308 -10.59 -5.70 -16.11
CA LEU A 308 -9.99 -4.40 -15.82
C LEU A 308 -8.49 -4.53 -15.54
N ALA A 309 -8.09 -5.47 -14.69
CA ALA A 309 -6.69 -5.73 -14.39
C ALA A 309 -5.89 -6.18 -15.64
N ARG A 310 -6.49 -7.01 -16.51
CA ARG A 310 -5.87 -7.40 -17.79
C ARG A 310 -5.67 -6.21 -18.71
N ASN A 311 -6.65 -5.31 -18.79
CA ASN A 311 -6.56 -4.08 -19.59
C ASN A 311 -5.46 -3.16 -19.05
N ASP A 312 -5.41 -2.96 -17.73
CA ASP A 312 -4.43 -2.11 -17.07
C ASP A 312 -3.00 -2.63 -17.27
N VAL A 313 -2.76 -3.92 -16.98
CA VAL A 313 -1.46 -4.58 -17.21
C VAL A 313 -1.10 -4.57 -18.71
N GLY A 314 -2.09 -4.76 -19.59
CA GLY A 314 -1.91 -4.76 -21.04
C GLY A 314 -1.36 -3.45 -21.62
N ARG A 315 -1.58 -2.31 -20.97
CA ARG A 315 -1.04 -1.00 -21.42
C ARG A 315 0.49 -0.95 -21.41
N VAL A 316 1.11 -1.70 -20.50
CA VAL A 316 2.55 -1.65 -20.19
C VAL A 316 3.26 -3.01 -20.38
N ALA A 317 2.51 -4.08 -20.65
CA ALA A 317 3.06 -5.40 -20.90
C ALA A 317 3.43 -5.62 -22.38
N ARG A 318 4.36 -6.56 -22.63
CA ARG A 318 4.69 -7.06 -23.96
C ARG A 318 3.44 -7.71 -24.58
N PHE A 319 3.20 -7.43 -25.85
CA PHE A 319 2.08 -8.01 -26.60
C PHE A 319 2.04 -9.54 -26.45
N GLY A 320 0.86 -10.08 -26.14
CA GLY A 320 0.64 -11.51 -25.94
C GLY A 320 1.16 -12.10 -24.62
N SER A 321 1.78 -11.31 -23.74
CA SER A 321 2.30 -11.83 -22.45
C SER A 321 1.29 -11.82 -21.31
N VAL A 322 0.19 -11.06 -21.43
CA VAL A 322 -0.81 -10.94 -20.37
C VAL A 322 -1.65 -12.21 -20.30
N HIS A 323 -1.65 -12.87 -19.14
CA HIS A 323 -2.44 -14.07 -18.88
C HIS A 323 -2.85 -14.16 -17.41
N VAL A 324 -3.77 -15.09 -17.12
CA VAL A 324 -4.37 -15.27 -15.80
C VAL A 324 -4.05 -16.68 -15.29
N PRO A 325 -2.85 -16.91 -14.72
CA PRO A 325 -2.42 -18.25 -14.29
C PRO A 325 -3.28 -18.87 -13.18
N GLU A 326 -3.97 -18.04 -12.40
CA GLU A 326 -4.91 -18.46 -11.36
C GLU A 326 -6.21 -17.69 -11.55
N PHE A 327 -7.31 -18.40 -11.76
CA PHE A 327 -8.60 -17.80 -12.09
C PHE A 327 -9.69 -18.31 -11.15
N MET A 328 -10.42 -17.39 -10.54
CA MET A 328 -11.54 -17.62 -9.63
C MET A 328 -11.26 -18.70 -8.57
N THR A 329 -10.15 -18.57 -7.86
CA THR A 329 -9.76 -19.48 -6.79
C THR A 329 -10.07 -18.86 -5.44
N VAL A 330 -10.52 -19.66 -4.47
CA VAL A 330 -10.83 -19.16 -3.13
C VAL A 330 -9.55 -19.09 -2.30
N HIS A 331 -9.18 -17.88 -1.86
CA HIS A 331 -8.12 -17.69 -0.88
C HIS A 331 -8.73 -17.52 0.51
N LYS A 332 -8.24 -18.29 1.48
CA LYS A 332 -8.72 -18.29 2.87
C LYS A 332 -7.78 -17.44 3.72
N TYR A 333 -8.33 -16.43 4.39
CA TYR A 333 -7.66 -15.57 5.36
C TYR A 333 -8.15 -15.93 6.78
N SER A 334 -7.62 -15.26 7.81
CA SER A 334 -8.00 -15.52 9.21
C SER A 334 -9.52 -15.49 9.48
N HIS A 335 -10.22 -14.47 8.98
CA HIS A 335 -11.64 -14.24 9.30
C HIS A 335 -12.58 -14.34 8.11
N VAL A 336 -12.05 -14.22 6.89
CA VAL A 336 -12.83 -14.21 5.65
C VAL A 336 -12.15 -15.05 4.57
N GLN A 337 -12.89 -15.35 3.52
CA GLN A 337 -12.38 -15.93 2.28
C GLN A 337 -12.92 -15.16 1.07
N HIS A 338 -12.11 -15.07 0.02
CA HIS A 338 -12.40 -14.27 -1.16
C HIS A 338 -12.19 -15.04 -2.46
N ILE A 339 -12.88 -14.64 -3.53
CA ILE A 339 -12.53 -15.03 -4.89
C ILE A 339 -11.31 -14.21 -5.28
N VAL A 340 -10.24 -14.90 -5.65
CA VAL A 340 -8.98 -14.28 -6.08
C VAL A 340 -8.62 -14.77 -7.46
N SER A 341 -8.01 -13.89 -8.25
CA SER A 341 -7.32 -14.28 -9.47
C SER A 341 -5.97 -13.61 -9.51
N ARG A 342 -5.03 -14.21 -10.22
CA ARG A 342 -3.70 -13.66 -10.43
C ARG A 342 -3.58 -13.25 -11.89
N VAL A 343 -3.43 -11.96 -12.15
CA VAL A 343 -3.19 -11.43 -13.49
C VAL A 343 -1.71 -11.08 -13.60
N VAL A 344 -1.04 -11.59 -14.63
CA VAL A 344 0.38 -11.35 -14.86
C VAL A 344 0.66 -10.87 -16.27
N GLY A 345 1.75 -10.15 -16.45
CA GLY A 345 2.27 -9.75 -17.76
C GLY A 345 3.78 -9.51 -17.71
N GLU A 346 4.46 -9.66 -18.83
CA GLU A 346 5.89 -9.33 -18.91
C GLU A 346 6.03 -7.86 -19.31
N LEU A 347 6.80 -7.07 -18.56
CA LEU A 347 7.00 -5.65 -18.79
C LEU A 347 7.55 -5.40 -20.21
N ARG A 348 6.93 -4.48 -20.94
CA ARG A 348 7.36 -4.11 -22.30
C ARG A 348 8.69 -3.37 -22.25
N SER A 349 9.53 -3.60 -23.27
CA SER A 349 10.75 -2.81 -23.47
C SER A 349 10.45 -1.31 -23.49
N GLY A 350 11.24 -0.53 -22.75
CA GLY A 350 11.09 0.92 -22.61
C GLY A 350 10.10 1.37 -21.54
N CYS A 351 9.40 0.45 -20.87
CA CYS A 351 8.60 0.73 -19.69
C CYS A 351 9.35 0.36 -18.40
N ASP A 352 9.02 1.02 -17.30
CA ASP A 352 9.53 0.73 -15.95
C ASP A 352 8.40 0.63 -14.90
N CYS A 353 8.75 0.44 -13.63
CA CYS A 353 7.77 0.27 -12.55
C CYS A 353 6.89 1.52 -12.34
N TYR A 354 7.35 2.72 -12.70
CA TYR A 354 6.58 3.96 -12.62
C TYR A 354 5.48 3.97 -13.69
N ASP A 355 5.79 3.50 -14.91
CA ASP A 355 4.79 3.34 -15.96
C ASP A 355 3.73 2.32 -15.55
N VAL A 356 4.14 1.23 -14.89
CA VAL A 356 3.21 0.22 -14.37
C VAL A 356 2.30 0.82 -13.31
N LEU A 357 2.85 1.52 -12.32
CA LEU A 357 2.06 2.16 -11.27
C LEU A 357 1.02 3.12 -11.88
N ARG A 358 1.45 4.01 -12.78
CA ARG A 358 0.55 4.92 -13.51
C ARG A 358 -0.53 4.16 -14.28
N ALA A 359 -0.19 3.05 -14.92
CA ALA A 359 -1.14 2.28 -15.71
C ALA A 359 -2.18 1.54 -14.86
N VAL A 360 -1.90 1.18 -13.62
CA VAL A 360 -2.87 0.44 -12.78
C VAL A 360 -3.62 1.34 -11.79
N PHE A 361 -3.12 2.53 -11.51
CA PHE A 361 -3.65 3.40 -10.45
C PHE A 361 -4.94 4.14 -10.87
N PRO A 362 -5.92 4.33 -9.95
CA PRO A 362 -6.11 3.58 -8.71
C PRO A 362 -6.67 2.17 -8.99
N ALA A 363 -6.71 1.32 -7.96
CA ALA A 363 -7.30 -0.02 -8.10
C ALA A 363 -8.79 0.07 -8.47
N GLY A 364 -9.27 -0.86 -9.31
CA GLY A 364 -10.70 -0.97 -9.62
C GLY A 364 -11.56 -1.24 -8.40
N THR A 365 -11.00 -1.92 -7.39
CA THR A 365 -11.65 -2.27 -6.11
C THR A 365 -11.90 -1.07 -5.20
N VAL A 366 -11.29 0.09 -5.49
CA VAL A 366 -11.50 1.35 -4.75
C VAL A 366 -11.96 2.49 -5.66
N SER A 367 -12.36 2.19 -6.90
CA SER A 367 -12.88 3.17 -7.85
C SER A 367 -14.15 2.64 -8.51
N GLY A 368 -14.01 1.79 -9.52
CA GLY A 368 -15.12 1.12 -10.18
C GLY A 368 -14.82 0.77 -11.65
N ALA A 369 -15.87 0.51 -12.41
CA ALA A 369 -15.77 0.12 -13.82
C ALA A 369 -16.93 0.70 -14.64
N PRO A 370 -16.67 1.37 -15.79
CA PRO A 370 -15.37 1.82 -16.29
C PRO A 370 -14.66 2.81 -15.34
N LYS A 371 -13.33 2.68 -15.19
CA LYS A 371 -12.56 3.35 -14.13
C LYS A 371 -12.75 4.87 -14.11
N VAL A 372 -12.50 5.56 -15.22
CA VAL A 372 -12.59 7.04 -15.30
C VAL A 372 -14.00 7.53 -14.96
N ARG A 373 -15.04 6.93 -15.54
CA ARG A 373 -16.42 7.34 -15.28
C ARG A 373 -16.83 7.10 -13.83
N ALA A 374 -16.39 5.98 -13.23
CA ALA A 374 -16.62 5.72 -11.82
C ALA A 374 -15.94 6.77 -10.91
N MET A 375 -14.72 7.23 -11.25
CA MET A 375 -14.03 8.28 -10.50
C MET A 375 -14.73 9.65 -10.62
N GLU A 376 -15.28 9.99 -11.78
CA GLU A 376 -16.12 11.19 -11.94
C GLU A 376 -17.35 11.14 -11.04
N ILE A 377 -18.00 9.98 -10.93
CA ILE A 377 -19.17 9.79 -10.07
C ILE A 377 -18.77 9.84 -8.59
N ILE A 378 -17.62 9.27 -8.21
CA ILE A 378 -17.05 9.41 -6.86
C ILE A 378 -16.90 10.89 -6.51
N GLU A 379 -16.30 11.69 -7.41
CA GLU A 379 -16.12 13.12 -7.21
C GLU A 379 -17.45 13.89 -7.06
N GLU A 380 -18.51 13.46 -7.76
CA GLU A 380 -19.85 14.07 -7.62
C GLU A 380 -20.56 13.68 -6.32
N CYS A 381 -20.23 12.50 -5.77
CA CYS A 381 -20.94 11.90 -4.66
C CYS A 381 -20.20 12.05 -3.33
N GLU A 382 -18.87 12.13 -3.29
CA GLU A 382 -18.12 12.29 -2.05
C GLU A 382 -18.00 13.77 -1.64
N PRO A 383 -17.98 14.06 -0.32
CA PRO A 383 -17.94 15.44 0.21
C PRO A 383 -16.55 16.07 0.17
#